data_AF-A0A6P4CGG4-F1
#
_entry.id   AF-A0A6P4CGG4-F1
#
_cell.length_a   1.000
_cell.length_b   1.000
_cell.length_c   1.000
_cell.angle_alpha   90.00
_cell.angle_beta   90.00
_cell.angle_gamma   90.00
#
_symmetry.space_group_name_H-M   'P 1'
#
loop_
_entity.id
_entity.type
_entity.pdbx_description
1 polymer ?
#
loop_
_entity_poly.entity_id
_entity_poly.type
_entity_poly.pdbx_seq_one_letter_code
_entity_poly.pdbx_strand_id
1 'polypeptide(L)'
;PPPRHASPRSIRQEVSVALNRSTGSSGTRDHDSPDDKSKWECVRKGVCCICCESNIDSLLYRCGHMCTCSNCANDLHRSGRKCPMCQAPVVEVIRAYSIL
;
A
#
# COMPACT_ATOMS: atom_id res chain seq x y z
N PRO A 1 -8.54 -28.01 -13.49
CA PRO A 1 -7.49 -27.11 -14.02
C PRO A 1 -6.92 -26.18 -12.93
N PRO A 2 -5.67 -26.39 -12.48
CA PRO A 2 -5.06 -25.54 -11.46
C PRO A 2 -4.59 -24.19 -12.04
N PRO A 3 -4.60 -23.09 -11.26
CA PRO A 3 -4.17 -21.78 -11.72
C PRO A 3 -2.63 -21.71 -11.78
N ARG A 4 -2.16 -21.05 -12.83
CA ARG A 4 -0.76 -20.96 -13.26
C ARG A 4 0.03 -20.07 -12.29
N HIS A 5 1.11 -20.61 -11.74
CA HIS A 5 2.21 -19.81 -11.22
C HIS A 5 2.77 -18.93 -12.33
N ALA A 6 2.91 -17.63 -12.09
CA ALA A 6 3.67 -16.73 -12.96
C ALA A 6 4.46 -15.72 -12.11
N SER A 7 5.71 -16.07 -11.85
CA SER A 7 6.86 -15.16 -11.80
C SER A 7 7.91 -15.86 -12.70
N PRO A 8 8.76 -15.18 -13.50
CA PRO A 8 9.47 -13.95 -13.17
C PRO A 8 9.67 -13.00 -14.35
N ARG A 9 10.09 -11.74 -14.14
CA ARG A 9 10.84 -10.99 -15.17
C ARG A 9 11.84 -10.02 -14.54
N SER A 10 13.10 -10.46 -14.45
CA SER A 10 14.24 -9.58 -14.67
C SER A 10 14.87 -10.05 -15.99
N ILE A 11 14.94 -9.17 -16.99
CA ILE A 11 15.96 -9.13 -18.06
C ILE A 11 15.76 -7.76 -18.73
N ARG A 12 16.83 -6.97 -18.69
CA ARG A 12 16.94 -5.65 -19.29
C ARG A 12 16.97 -5.75 -20.81
N GLN A 13 16.39 -4.71 -21.43
CA GLN A 13 16.66 -4.18 -22.77
C GLN A 13 16.33 -5.11 -23.95
N GLU A 14 15.45 -4.66 -24.88
CA GLU A 14 15.69 -4.71 -26.33
C GLU A 14 14.96 -3.52 -27.00
N VAL A 15 15.62 -2.95 -28.00
CA VAL A 15 15.57 -1.53 -28.40
C VAL A 15 14.94 -1.36 -29.78
N SER A 16 14.20 -0.26 -29.96
CA SER A 16 14.12 0.54 -31.19
C SER A 16 13.64 -0.09 -32.50
N VAL A 17 12.31 -0.30 -32.68
CA VAL A 17 11.73 -0.47 -34.04
C VAL A 17 10.33 0.13 -34.27
N ALA A 18 9.68 0.80 -33.32
CA ALA A 18 8.37 1.43 -33.54
C ALA A 18 8.39 2.98 -33.51
N LEU A 19 9.44 3.57 -34.07
CA LEU A 19 9.69 5.03 -34.10
C LEU A 19 8.76 5.83 -35.05
N ASN A 20 7.48 5.46 -35.23
CA ASN A 20 6.59 6.31 -36.04
C ASN A 20 5.12 6.25 -35.62
N ARG A 21 4.80 6.94 -34.51
CA ARG A 21 3.59 7.77 -34.40
C ARG A 21 3.80 8.77 -33.26
N SER A 22 4.15 9.99 -33.64
CA SER A 22 4.20 11.12 -32.71
C SER A 22 2.81 11.40 -32.14
N THR A 23 2.60 11.00 -30.90
CA THR A 23 1.59 11.59 -29.99
C THR A 23 2.17 11.58 -28.59
N GLY A 24 2.49 12.76 -28.08
CA GLY A 24 2.45 13.08 -26.65
C GLY A 24 3.39 12.29 -25.73
N SER A 25 4.50 12.93 -25.41
CA SER A 25 5.32 12.69 -24.21
C SER A 25 4.50 12.41 -22.94
N SER A 26 5.08 11.57 -22.08
CA SER A 26 4.75 11.18 -20.69
C SER A 26 4.28 9.73 -20.62
N GLY A 27 5.18 8.73 -20.55
CA GLY A 27 6.13 8.61 -19.45
C GLY A 27 5.36 8.16 -18.22
N THR A 28 5.77 7.03 -17.63
CA THR A 28 5.23 6.48 -16.39
C THR A 28 4.88 7.62 -15.42
N ARG A 29 3.62 7.69 -14.97
CA ARG A 29 3.29 8.50 -13.80
C ARG A 29 3.83 7.77 -12.58
N ASP A 30 5.16 7.73 -12.45
CA ASP A 30 5.83 7.60 -11.17
C ASP A 30 5.56 8.89 -10.42
N HIS A 31 4.31 9.05 -9.95
CA HIS A 31 3.95 10.04 -8.96
C HIS A 31 4.42 9.50 -7.60
N ASP A 32 5.72 9.24 -7.47
CA ASP A 32 6.36 8.93 -6.20
C ASP A 32 6.40 10.23 -5.41
N SER A 33 5.26 10.56 -4.82
CA SER A 33 5.21 11.60 -3.81
C SER A 33 6.07 11.12 -2.65
N PRO A 34 7.03 11.93 -2.16
CA PRO A 34 7.91 11.54 -1.05
C PRO A 34 7.13 11.15 0.23
N ASP A 35 5.86 11.53 0.33
CA ASP A 35 4.95 11.16 1.40
C ASP A 35 4.59 9.66 1.41
N ASP A 36 4.48 9.02 0.24
CA ASP A 36 4.07 7.61 0.17
C ASP A 36 5.20 6.66 0.55
N LYS A 37 6.45 7.01 0.21
CA LYS A 37 7.63 6.26 0.67
C LYS A 37 7.69 6.21 2.20
N SER A 38 7.45 7.34 2.85
CA SER A 38 7.55 7.49 4.30
C SER A 38 6.56 6.59 5.05
N LYS A 39 5.33 6.42 4.53
CA LYS A 39 4.32 5.52 5.14
C LYS A 39 4.77 4.06 5.14
N TRP A 40 5.32 3.58 4.02
CA TRP A 40 5.81 2.21 3.90
C TRP A 40 7.01 1.91 4.80
N GLU A 41 7.86 2.90 5.06
CA GLU A 41 8.96 2.74 6.03
C GLU A 41 8.43 2.49 7.45
N CYS A 42 7.40 3.20 7.90
CA CYS A 42 6.79 2.99 9.21
C CYS A 42 6.20 1.58 9.33
N VAL A 43 5.45 1.15 8.31
CA VAL A 43 4.84 -0.19 8.29
C VAL A 43 5.90 -1.29 8.35
N ARG A 44 7.01 -1.14 7.59
CA ARG A 44 8.13 -2.10 7.63
C ARG A 44 8.82 -2.16 8.99
N LYS A 45 8.77 -1.09 9.78
CA LYS A 45 9.26 -1.05 11.17
C LYS A 45 8.23 -1.54 12.19
N GLY A 46 7.02 -1.92 11.76
CA GLY A 46 5.93 -2.34 12.66
C GLY A 46 5.29 -1.17 13.44
N VAL A 47 5.45 0.06 12.95
CA VAL A 47 4.95 1.28 13.58
C VAL A 47 3.84 1.90 12.72
N CYS A 48 2.82 2.44 13.38
CA CYS A 48 1.68 3.10 12.75
C CYS A 48 2.13 4.13 11.71
N CYS A 49 1.66 4.03 10.47
CA CYS A 49 2.04 4.94 9.40
C CYS A 49 1.36 6.31 9.45
N ILE A 50 0.51 6.56 10.45
CA ILE A 50 -0.20 7.84 10.66
C ILE A 50 0.47 8.65 11.78
N CYS A 51 0.55 8.09 12.99
CA CYS A 51 1.15 8.81 14.13
C CYS A 51 2.66 8.59 14.25
N CYS A 52 3.22 7.54 13.63
CA CYS A 52 4.64 7.19 13.73
C CYS A 52 5.16 6.95 15.17
N GLU A 53 4.25 6.75 16.13
CA GLU A 53 4.58 6.60 17.56
C GLU A 53 4.28 5.20 18.09
N SER A 54 3.08 4.67 17.82
CA SER A 54 2.62 3.39 18.38
C SER A 54 2.82 2.24 17.42
N ASN A 55 2.98 1.02 17.96
CA ASN A 55 3.01 -0.20 17.15
C ASN A 55 1.72 -0.41 16.37
N ILE A 56 1.85 -1.09 15.24
CA ILE A 56 0.71 -1.60 14.49
C ILE A 56 0.10 -2.76 15.28
N ASP A 57 -1.16 -2.60 15.69
CA ASP A 57 -1.92 -3.62 16.42
C ASP A 57 -3.33 -3.80 15.85
N SER A 58 -3.62 -3.23 14.67
CA SER A 58 -4.96 -3.21 14.11
C SER A 58 -5.00 -3.53 12.63
N LEU A 59 -5.95 -4.39 12.27
CA LEU A 59 -6.29 -4.79 10.92
C LEU A 59 -7.47 -3.95 10.42
N LEU A 60 -7.34 -3.38 9.22
CA LEU A 60 -8.44 -2.70 8.53
C LEU A 60 -9.24 -3.73 7.71
N TYR A 61 -10.45 -4.07 8.15
CA TYR A 61 -11.25 -5.12 7.52
C TYR A 61 -11.63 -4.80 6.08
N ARG A 62 -11.98 -5.85 5.32
CA ARG A 62 -12.07 -5.92 3.84
C ARG A 62 -10.73 -5.85 3.12
N CYS A 63 -9.88 -4.87 3.42
CA CYS A 63 -8.59 -4.74 2.73
C CYS A 63 -7.44 -5.51 3.40
N GLY A 64 -7.58 -5.83 4.69
CA GLY A 64 -6.62 -6.68 5.41
C GLY A 64 -5.27 -6.04 5.69
N HIS A 65 -5.11 -4.74 5.46
CA HIS A 65 -3.85 -4.07 5.77
C HIS A 65 -3.74 -3.79 7.28
N MET A 66 -2.60 -4.20 7.85
CA MET A 66 -2.17 -3.81 9.19
C MET A 66 -1.13 -2.69 9.05
N CYS A 67 -1.58 -1.44 9.07
CA CYS A 67 -0.70 -0.28 8.86
C CYS A 67 -0.85 0.80 9.93
N THR A 68 -1.74 0.61 10.91
CA THR A 68 -2.11 1.60 11.91
C THR A 68 -2.23 0.98 13.30
N CYS A 69 -2.01 1.77 14.34
CA CYS A 69 -2.45 1.44 15.69
C CYS A 69 -3.98 1.58 15.83
N SER A 70 -4.56 1.04 16.90
CA SER A 70 -5.99 1.02 17.16
C SER A 70 -6.62 2.40 17.24
N ASN A 71 -5.92 3.39 17.78
CA ASN A 71 -6.44 4.76 17.89
C ASN A 71 -6.61 5.37 16.49
N CYS A 72 -5.54 5.36 15.69
CA CYS A 72 -5.60 5.88 14.32
C CYS A 72 -6.57 5.08 13.44
N ALA A 73 -6.63 3.76 13.60
CA ALA A 73 -7.58 2.92 12.86
C ALA A 73 -9.04 3.29 13.18
N ASN A 74 -9.36 3.48 14.46
CA ASN A 74 -10.71 3.91 14.88
C ASN A 74 -11.05 5.30 14.35
N ASP A 75 -10.09 6.23 14.34
CA ASP A 75 -10.31 7.55 13.76
C ASP A 75 -10.56 7.46 12.26
N LEU A 76 -9.83 6.61 11.51
CA LEU A 76 -10.11 6.37 10.10
C LEU A 76 -11.54 5.87 9.89
N HIS A 77 -11.97 4.88 10.66
CA HIS A 77 -13.31 4.31 10.58
C HIS A 77 -14.40 5.36 10.90
N ARG A 78 -14.27 6.08 12.03
CA ARG A 78 -15.24 7.11 12.46
C ARG A 78 -15.34 8.29 11.49
N SER A 79 -14.22 8.66 10.87
CA SER A 79 -14.17 9.76 9.89
C SER A 79 -14.53 9.32 8.46
N GLY A 80 -14.83 8.04 8.23
CA GLY A 80 -15.09 7.49 6.90
C GLY A 80 -13.90 7.58 5.94
N ARG A 81 -12.68 7.74 6.49
CA ARG A 81 -11.45 7.79 5.70
C ARG A 81 -11.03 6.38 5.25
N LYS A 82 -10.18 6.35 4.24
CA LYS A 82 -9.73 5.13 3.56
C LYS A 82 -8.42 4.62 4.15
N CYS A 83 -8.12 3.35 3.89
CA CYS A 83 -6.84 2.74 4.21
C CYS A 83 -5.68 3.56 3.60
N PRO A 84 -4.67 3.97 4.40
CA PRO A 84 -3.53 4.75 3.89
C PRO A 84 -2.72 4.05 2.79
N MET A 85 -2.74 2.71 2.77
CA MET A 85 -1.90 1.91 1.87
C MET A 85 -2.54 1.63 0.52
N CYS A 86 -3.86 1.41 0.50
CA CYS A 86 -4.56 0.92 -0.70
C CYS A 86 -5.84 1.69 -1.03
N GLN A 87 -6.18 2.72 -0.26
CA GLN A 87 -7.36 3.56 -0.47
C GLN A 87 -8.71 2.80 -0.40
N ALA A 88 -8.73 1.57 0.09
CA ALA A 88 -9.95 0.83 0.35
C ALA A 88 -10.72 1.42 1.56
N PRO A 89 -12.06 1.33 1.58
CA PRO A 89 -12.86 1.80 2.71
C PRO A 89 -12.54 1.01 3.99
N VAL A 90 -12.50 1.70 5.14
CA VAL A 90 -12.34 1.07 6.47
C VAL A 90 -13.72 0.76 7.04
N VAL A 91 -14.20 -0.45 6.79
CA VAL A 91 -15.55 -0.89 7.19
C VAL A 91 -15.62 -1.22 8.68
N GLU A 92 -14.57 -1.81 9.23
CA GLU A 92 -14.44 -2.11 10.66
C GLU A 92 -12.95 -2.24 10.99
N VAL A 93 -12.63 -2.14 12.29
CA VAL A 93 -11.28 -2.23 12.83
C VAL A 93 -11.21 -3.45 13.74
N ILE A 94 -10.30 -4.37 13.44
CA ILE A 94 -10.07 -5.58 14.23
C ILE A 94 -8.73 -5.44 14.94
N ARG A 95 -8.71 -5.51 16.27
CA ARG A 95 -7.47 -5.47 17.04
C ARG A 95 -6.80 -6.85 17.01
N ALA A 96 -5.52 -6.87 16.65
CA ALA A 96 -4.70 -8.05 16.57
C ALA A 96 -3.90 -8.22 17.87
N TYR A 97 -3.84 -9.46 18.35
CA TYR A 97 -3.07 -9.84 19.53
C TYR A 97 -2.16 -11.01 19.16
N SER A 98 -0.90 -10.94 19.57
CA SER A 98 0.02 -12.06 19.41
C SER A 98 -0.26 -13.10 20.50
N ILE A 99 -0.46 -14.35 20.09
CA ILE A 99 -0.38 -15.50 20.99
C ILE A 99 1.09 -15.93 21.05
N LEU A 100 1.70 -15.81 22.22
CA LEU A 100 3.04 -16.31 22.52
C LEU A 100 2.92 -17.58 23.36
#